data_AF-A0A1K1NLK2-F1
#
_entry.id   AF-A0A1K1NLK2-F1
#
_cell.length_a   1.000
_cell.length_b   1.000
_cell.length_c   1.000
_cell.angle_alpha   90.00
_cell.angle_beta   90.00
_cell.angle_gamma   90.00
#
_symmetry.space_group_name_H-M   'P 1'
#
loop_
_entity.id
_entity.type
_entity.pdbx_description
1 polymer ?
#
loop_
_entity_poly.entity_id
_entity_poly.type
_entity_poly.pdbx_seq_one_letter_code
_entity_poly.pdbx_strand_id
1 'polypeptide(L)'
;MRTVTKILCLSLLCLFVMACQEDDEDPTRELLLETGEIELSPGSSAEIEVVSGFRKITARSSNEDIVKAEVVDNVIRLTALEFREYAEVIVYVSDGLLSRTSLLVRVANFGGLRVAQEKVVLPQLQTTDTLQVTGLNKGYAITASEPGIAEFSVVGDQLVIKARKRGKTVVTIEDKYSGSAQVEVDVEGAKMSLDFGDRIFGYAAFDEIAVVDKSVRSLQQVTFEMTCKLDGYRGLQTFMGLEGQLIVRGKNDDYREDHPIQIAGLGDRIMLESTRSFNLHEWLHIALVVDCSQAAVEDQYTLYINGVQDPLIIRRNEETHRQIDLASSNDGNRFVIGRAYGQDWRVIRGMVSEARVWTVARTATQIAENQCELKEMSPEGLLAHWDFSSGVSTDHIPDISGGKYASDLKLSDARKNGMYYPMTVPKELFLTETCE
;
A
#
# COMPACT_ATOMS: atom_id res chain seq x y z
N MET A 1 57.78 -18.85 -1.66
CA MET A 1 57.16 -17.74 -0.91
C MET A 1 55.73 -18.15 -0.58
N ARG A 2 55.41 -18.24 0.72
CA ARG A 2 54.08 -18.53 1.32
C ARG A 2 53.50 -19.94 1.10
N THR A 3 53.88 -20.78 2.06
CA THR A 3 53.48 -22.15 2.41
C THR A 3 52.03 -22.18 2.96
N VAL A 4 51.11 -23.06 2.51
CA VAL A 4 50.68 -24.37 3.09
C VAL A 4 50.66 -24.36 4.64
N THR A 5 49.65 -24.81 5.42
CA THR A 5 48.96 -26.11 5.40
C THR A 5 47.82 -26.17 6.45
N LYS A 6 46.88 -27.07 6.15
CA LYS A 6 45.81 -27.68 6.94
C LYS A 6 46.08 -27.95 8.44
N ILE A 7 45.02 -27.76 9.22
CA ILE A 7 44.45 -28.54 10.34
C ILE A 7 45.27 -29.76 10.83
N LEU A 8 45.53 -29.82 12.15
CA LEU A 8 45.56 -31.07 12.93
C LEU A 8 45.28 -30.81 14.43
N CYS A 9 44.40 -31.65 15.01
CA CYS A 9 44.09 -31.81 16.43
C CYS A 9 45.31 -31.98 17.34
N LEU A 10 45.22 -31.60 18.63
CA LEU A 10 45.20 -32.53 19.79
C LEU A 10 45.14 -31.80 21.17
N SER A 11 44.20 -32.27 22.00
CA SER A 11 44.26 -32.49 23.47
C SER A 11 44.92 -31.49 24.45
N LEU A 12 44.06 -30.98 25.36
CA LEU A 12 44.10 -31.11 26.83
C LEU A 12 45.41 -30.76 27.58
N LEU A 13 45.38 -29.66 28.37
CA LEU A 13 46.12 -29.59 29.64
C LEU A 13 45.44 -28.64 30.65
N CYS A 14 45.41 -29.08 31.90
CA CYS A 14 44.64 -28.61 33.05
C CYS A 14 45.03 -27.22 33.61
N LEU A 15 44.00 -26.59 34.22
CA LEU A 15 43.96 -25.82 35.48
C LEU A 15 45.26 -25.15 35.98
N PHE A 16 45.22 -23.83 36.14
CA PHE A 16 45.53 -23.20 37.43
C PHE A 16 44.78 -21.86 37.56
N VAL A 17 44.01 -21.76 38.65
CA VAL A 17 43.34 -20.54 39.11
C VAL A 17 44.39 -19.69 39.82
N MET A 18 44.53 -18.43 39.43
CA MET A 18 44.99 -17.38 40.32
C MET A 18 44.30 -16.07 39.96
N ALA A 19 43.67 -15.50 40.98
CA ALA A 19 42.87 -14.30 40.97
C ALA A 19 43.57 -13.12 40.26
N CYS A 20 42.94 -12.65 39.19
CA CYS A 20 42.91 -11.23 38.88
C CYS A 20 41.55 -10.74 39.38
N GLN A 21 41.54 -9.77 40.29
CA GLN A 21 40.35 -8.97 40.56
C GLN A 21 40.00 -8.28 39.25
N GLU A 22 38.97 -8.77 38.56
CA GLU A 22 38.22 -7.93 37.64
C GLU A 22 37.48 -6.93 38.53
N ASP A 23 37.84 -5.65 38.40
CA ASP A 23 36.96 -4.57 38.80
C ASP A 23 35.71 -4.69 37.91
N ASP A 24 34.74 -5.47 38.38
CA ASP A 24 33.37 -5.47 37.86
C ASP A 24 32.78 -4.08 38.17
N GLU A 25 33.05 -3.09 37.30
CA GLU A 25 32.18 -1.93 37.21
C GLU A 25 30.80 -2.44 36.75
N ASP A 26 29.93 -2.70 37.73
CA ASP A 26 28.50 -2.90 37.54
C ASP A 26 28.00 -1.81 36.58
N PRO A 27 27.44 -2.15 35.40
CA PRO A 27 27.06 -1.14 34.42
C PRO A 27 26.08 -0.17 35.08
N THR A 28 26.50 1.08 35.22
CA THR A 28 25.71 2.18 35.77
C THR A 28 24.47 2.37 34.90
N ARG A 29 23.39 1.70 35.27
CA ARG A 29 22.13 1.77 34.53
C ARG A 29 21.46 3.09 34.85
N GLU A 30 21.57 4.03 33.92
CA GLU A 30 21.00 5.38 34.05
C GLU A 30 19.47 5.33 34.27
N LEU A 31 18.97 6.19 35.16
CA LEU A 31 17.55 6.38 35.43
C LEU A 31 16.93 7.26 34.35
N LEU A 32 16.10 6.66 33.49
CA LEU A 32 15.49 7.33 32.33
C LEU A 32 13.97 7.23 32.40
N LEU A 33 13.30 8.34 32.09
CA LEU A 33 11.85 8.42 31.94
C LEU A 33 11.48 8.40 30.45
N GLU A 34 10.25 8.02 30.13
CA GLU A 34 9.75 8.09 28.74
C GLU A 34 9.78 9.51 28.16
N THR A 35 9.68 10.53 29.01
CA THR A 35 9.80 11.95 28.63
C THR A 35 10.42 12.76 29.77
N GLY A 36 11.09 13.86 29.42
CA GLY A 36 11.64 14.84 30.38
C GLY A 36 10.69 16.00 30.69
N GLU A 37 9.64 16.18 29.90
CA GLU A 37 8.59 17.18 30.13
C GLU A 37 7.21 16.68 29.72
N ILE A 38 6.17 17.21 30.35
CA ILE A 38 4.77 16.95 30.02
C ILE A 38 3.89 18.15 30.34
N GLU A 39 2.88 18.39 29.50
CA GLU A 39 1.84 19.39 29.74
C GLU A 39 0.51 18.71 30.08
N LEU A 40 -0.15 19.17 31.16
CA LEU A 40 -1.42 18.64 31.66
C LEU A 40 -2.47 19.75 31.79
N SER A 41 -3.73 19.40 31.50
CA SER A 41 -4.87 20.26 31.82
C SER A 41 -5.30 20.10 33.29
N PRO A 42 -5.81 21.15 33.96
CA PRO A 42 -6.35 21.04 35.31
C PRO A 42 -7.37 19.91 35.46
N GLY A 43 -7.21 19.07 36.48
CA GLY A 43 -8.08 17.90 36.73
C GLY A 43 -7.74 16.65 35.91
N SER A 44 -6.77 16.72 34.99
CA SER A 44 -6.32 15.55 34.21
C SER A 44 -5.25 14.73 34.95
N SER A 45 -4.99 13.52 34.47
CA SER A 45 -3.92 12.66 34.97
C SER A 45 -3.13 12.07 33.81
N ALA A 46 -1.87 11.73 34.06
CA ALA A 46 -1.00 11.08 33.11
C ALA A 46 -0.16 10.00 33.79
N GLU A 47 0.26 9.00 33.03
CA GLU A 47 1.16 7.94 33.48
C GLU A 47 2.45 8.01 32.67
N ILE A 48 3.57 8.10 33.39
CA ILE A 48 4.93 8.21 32.86
C ILE A 48 5.70 6.94 33.20
N GLU A 49 6.16 6.22 32.18
CA GLU A 49 6.97 5.02 32.37
C GLU A 49 8.42 5.35 32.72
N VAL A 50 8.99 4.56 33.65
CA VAL A 50 10.42 4.53 33.92
C VAL A 50 11.08 3.51 32.99
N VAL A 51 11.76 4.01 31.96
CA VAL A 51 12.36 3.23 30.86
C VAL A 51 13.61 2.47 31.33
N SER A 52 14.38 3.06 32.24
CA SER A 52 15.59 2.47 32.79
C SER A 52 15.83 2.97 34.20
N GLY A 53 16.51 2.19 35.03
CA GLY A 53 16.83 2.51 36.43
C GLY A 53 16.81 1.27 37.31
N PHE A 54 17.23 1.42 38.56
CA PHE A 54 17.19 0.34 39.54
C PHE A 54 15.81 0.23 40.22
N ARG A 55 15.50 -0.93 40.82
CA ARG A 55 14.22 -1.14 41.52
C ARG A 55 14.04 -0.13 42.66
N LYS A 56 12.80 0.06 43.12
CA LYS A 56 12.40 0.98 44.21
C LYS A 56 12.39 2.45 43.77
N ILE A 57 11.60 2.74 42.73
CA ILE A 57 11.36 4.09 42.26
C ILE A 57 10.59 4.91 43.30
N THR A 58 10.95 6.17 43.41
CA THR A 58 10.28 7.18 44.24
C THR A 58 10.12 8.44 43.39
N ALA A 59 8.97 9.10 43.50
CA ALA A 59 8.71 10.38 42.85
C ALA A 59 8.19 11.38 43.88
N ARG A 60 8.61 12.64 43.79
CA ARG A 60 8.17 13.72 44.67
C ARG A 60 7.93 15.00 43.88
N SER A 61 6.74 15.56 44.02
CA SER A 61 6.43 16.85 43.41
C SER A 61 7.09 18.01 44.17
N SER A 62 7.54 19.02 43.43
CA SER A 62 7.97 20.29 44.03
C SER A 62 6.79 21.10 44.59
N ASN A 63 5.56 20.81 44.12
CA ASN A 63 4.33 21.43 44.61
C ASN A 63 3.14 20.46 44.50
N GLU A 64 2.87 19.74 45.59
CA GLU A 64 1.78 18.75 45.71
C GLU A 64 0.37 19.37 45.67
N ASP A 65 0.25 20.70 45.84
CA ASP A 65 -1.03 21.42 45.71
C ASP A 65 -1.40 21.66 44.23
N ILE A 66 -0.48 21.46 43.30
CA ILE A 66 -0.71 21.63 41.85
C ILE A 66 -0.60 20.29 41.13
N VAL A 67 0.47 19.52 41.37
CA VAL A 67 0.67 18.20 40.76
C VAL A 67 1.00 17.20 41.86
N LYS A 68 0.21 16.13 41.97
CA LYS A 68 0.54 14.96 42.77
C LYS A 68 1.27 13.93 41.93
N ALA A 69 2.30 13.31 42.49
CA ALA A 69 3.03 12.23 41.85
C ALA A 69 2.98 10.96 42.72
N GLU A 70 2.43 9.88 42.17
CA GLU A 70 2.33 8.58 42.83
C GLU A 70 3.08 7.54 42.01
N VAL A 71 3.81 6.64 42.66
CA VAL A 71 4.53 5.56 41.98
C VAL A 71 3.80 4.25 42.19
N VAL A 72 3.42 3.60 41.09
CA VAL A 72 2.88 2.24 41.07
C VAL A 72 3.79 1.39 40.20
N ASP A 73 4.51 0.46 40.82
CA ASP A 73 5.57 -0.33 40.20
C ASP A 73 6.65 0.53 39.51
N ASN A 74 6.70 0.54 38.18
CA ASN A 74 7.64 1.32 37.37
C ASN A 74 6.94 2.48 36.63
N VAL A 75 5.72 2.84 37.05
CA VAL A 75 4.91 3.90 36.43
C VAL A 75 4.71 5.02 37.44
N ILE A 76 4.96 6.25 37.00
CA ILE A 76 4.71 7.48 37.76
C ILE A 76 3.39 8.05 37.29
N ARG A 77 2.37 7.98 38.15
CA ARG A 77 1.07 8.59 37.93
C ARG A 77 1.07 10.03 38.42
N LEU A 78 0.89 10.97 37.50
CA LEU A 78 0.75 12.39 37.75
C LEU A 78 -0.73 12.76 37.77
N THR A 79 -1.15 13.55 38.76
CA THR A 79 -2.50 14.13 38.81
C THR A 79 -2.39 15.63 38.93
N ALA A 80 -2.82 16.35 37.89
CA ALA A 80 -2.93 17.81 37.94
C ALA A 80 -4.22 18.17 38.69
N LEU A 81 -4.09 18.85 39.84
CA LEU A 81 -5.24 19.30 40.62
C LEU A 81 -5.91 20.52 39.95
N GLU A 82 -7.07 20.91 40.48
CA GLU A 82 -7.74 22.12 39.97
C GLU A 82 -6.84 23.35 40.15
N PHE A 83 -6.43 23.92 39.03
CA PHE A 83 -5.58 25.09 38.96
C PHE A 83 -6.08 25.98 37.81
N ARG A 84 -6.19 27.29 38.02
CA ARG A 84 -6.88 28.18 37.06
C ARG A 84 -5.95 29.00 36.16
N GLU A 85 -4.64 28.98 36.44
CA GLU A 85 -3.64 29.76 35.72
C GLU A 85 -2.61 28.84 35.05
N TYR A 86 -1.41 29.36 34.78
CA TYR A 86 -0.25 28.61 34.30
C TYR A 86 0.73 28.30 35.45
N ALA A 87 1.18 27.05 35.57
CA ALA A 87 2.18 26.64 36.56
C ALA A 87 3.21 25.68 35.97
N GLU A 88 4.44 25.77 36.47
CA GLU A 88 5.50 24.78 36.25
C GLU A 88 5.80 24.07 37.57
N VAL A 89 5.80 22.74 37.54
CA VAL A 89 6.10 21.89 38.69
C VAL A 89 7.17 20.89 38.28
N ILE A 90 8.19 20.71 39.10
CA ILE A 90 9.23 19.71 38.85
C ILE A 90 8.93 18.50 39.71
N VAL A 91 8.80 17.33 39.08
CA VAL A 91 8.72 16.05 39.77
C VAL A 91 10.11 15.43 39.80
N TYR A 92 10.66 15.29 41.00
CA TYR A 92 11.95 14.65 41.22
C TYR A 92 11.77 13.15 41.34
N VAL A 93 12.49 12.38 40.52
CA VAL A 93 12.43 10.93 40.51
C VAL A 93 13.77 10.36 40.98
N SER A 94 13.74 9.42 41.92
CA SER A 94 14.92 8.69 42.37
C SER A 94 14.70 7.19 42.41
N ASP A 95 15.73 6.43 42.05
CA ASP A 95 15.74 4.97 42.16
C ASP A 95 16.36 4.47 43.49
N GLY A 96 16.41 3.16 43.65
CA GLY A 96 16.96 2.51 44.84
C GLY A 96 18.47 2.74 45.07
N LEU A 97 19.22 3.19 44.05
CA LEU A 97 20.63 3.56 44.16
C LEU A 97 20.84 5.07 44.29
N LEU A 98 19.76 5.84 44.46
CA LEU A 98 19.76 7.30 44.56
C LEU A 98 20.19 8.02 43.27
N SER A 99 20.16 7.34 42.12
CA SER A 99 20.20 8.00 40.81
C SER A 99 18.98 8.91 40.70
N ARG A 100 19.17 10.11 40.15
CA ARG A 100 18.11 11.13 40.08
C ARG A 100 17.89 11.62 38.66
N THR A 101 16.63 11.82 38.34
CA THR A 101 16.19 12.58 37.17
C THR A 101 15.01 13.47 37.55
N SER A 102 14.59 14.34 36.65
CA SER A 102 13.49 15.26 36.88
C SER A 102 12.57 15.30 35.68
N LEU A 103 11.28 15.43 35.95
CA LEU A 103 10.25 15.66 34.96
C LEU A 103 9.66 17.05 35.16
N LEU A 104 9.68 17.88 34.12
CA LEU A 104 8.98 19.17 34.11
C LEU A 104 7.51 18.98 33.77
N VAL A 105 6.61 19.38 34.66
CA VAL A 105 5.16 19.32 34.47
C VAL A 105 4.62 20.74 34.32
N ARG A 106 4.08 21.09 33.16
CA ARG A 106 3.38 22.36 32.92
C ARG A 106 1.88 22.14 33.08
N VAL A 107 1.22 22.92 33.92
CA VAL A 107 -0.24 22.83 34.14
C VAL A 107 -0.90 24.13 33.70
N ALA A 108 -1.78 24.04 32.71
CA ALA A 108 -2.62 25.15 32.26
C ALA A 108 -3.82 24.63 31.46
N ASN A 109 -4.81 25.49 31.21
CA ASN A 109 -5.89 25.15 30.28
C ASN A 109 -5.42 25.37 28.84
N PHE A 110 -4.84 24.34 28.24
CA PHE A 110 -4.34 24.39 26.86
C PHE A 110 -5.40 24.10 25.79
N GLY A 111 -6.63 23.77 26.19
CA GLY A 111 -7.75 23.62 25.26
C GLY A 111 -7.91 22.24 24.59
N GLY A 112 -7.13 21.23 24.99
CA GLY A 112 -7.21 19.86 24.47
C GLY A 112 -6.72 19.72 23.02
N LEU A 113 -6.79 18.49 22.48
CA LEU A 113 -6.44 18.22 21.08
C LEU A 113 -7.45 18.89 20.13
N ARG A 114 -6.95 19.64 19.14
CA ARG A 114 -7.75 20.36 18.15
C ARG A 114 -7.15 20.24 16.77
N VAL A 115 -8.00 20.41 15.78
CA VAL A 115 -7.65 20.49 14.36
C VAL A 115 -8.14 21.83 13.81
N ALA A 116 -7.40 22.41 12.86
CA ALA A 116 -7.76 23.72 12.28
C ALA A 116 -9.12 23.71 11.58
N GLN A 117 -9.54 22.55 11.07
CA GLN A 117 -10.81 22.33 10.39
C GLN A 117 -11.29 20.92 10.71
N GLU A 118 -12.58 20.77 10.94
CA GLU A 118 -13.22 19.47 11.20
C GLU A 118 -13.68 18.77 9.92
N LYS A 119 -13.56 19.43 8.76
CA LYS A 119 -13.94 18.89 7.46
C LYS A 119 -12.98 19.31 6.36
N VAL A 120 -12.59 18.36 5.50
CA VAL A 120 -11.74 18.55 4.32
C VAL A 120 -12.42 17.93 3.10
N VAL A 121 -12.32 18.61 1.96
CA VAL A 121 -12.80 18.11 0.67
C VAL A 121 -11.63 18.09 -0.32
N LEU A 122 -11.27 16.92 -0.81
CA LEU A 122 -10.22 16.72 -1.80
C LEU A 122 -10.86 16.49 -3.17
N PRO A 123 -10.69 17.42 -4.13
CA PRO A 123 -11.44 17.39 -5.40
C PRO A 123 -10.94 16.33 -6.38
N GLN A 124 -9.71 15.84 -6.21
CA GLN A 124 -9.05 14.90 -7.11
C GLN A 124 -8.25 13.86 -6.33
N LEU A 125 -8.10 12.66 -6.90
CA LEU A 125 -7.27 11.61 -6.34
C LEU A 125 -5.78 12.05 -6.38
N GLN A 126 -4.94 11.43 -5.56
CA GLN A 126 -3.51 11.75 -5.40
C GLN A 126 -3.17 13.17 -4.95
N THR A 127 -4.17 14.05 -4.74
CA THR A 127 -3.93 15.36 -4.13
C THR A 127 -3.67 15.25 -2.64
N THR A 128 -2.98 16.25 -2.09
CA THR A 128 -2.66 16.33 -0.67
C THR A 128 -3.15 17.65 -0.12
N ASP A 129 -3.74 17.60 1.07
CA ASP A 129 -4.02 18.76 1.90
C ASP A 129 -3.38 18.58 3.28
N THR A 130 -3.18 19.68 3.99
CA THR A 130 -2.55 19.69 5.31
C THR A 130 -3.36 20.53 6.28
N LEU A 131 -3.66 19.98 7.45
CA LEU A 131 -4.32 20.69 8.54
C LEU A 131 -3.39 20.86 9.73
N GLN A 132 -3.41 22.04 10.33
CA GLN A 132 -2.73 22.25 11.60
C GLN A 132 -3.45 21.44 12.69
N VAL A 133 -2.67 20.64 13.42
CA VAL A 133 -3.07 19.96 14.66
C VAL A 133 -2.49 20.76 15.82
N THR A 134 -3.28 20.94 16.87
CA THR A 134 -2.87 21.57 18.12
C THR A 134 -3.18 20.61 19.24
N GLY A 135 -2.15 19.95 19.76
CA GLY A 135 -2.22 19.04 20.89
C GLY A 135 -0.98 19.21 21.76
N LEU A 136 -1.09 18.80 23.01
CA LEU A 136 0.05 18.76 23.93
C LEU A 136 0.85 17.49 23.64
N ASN A 137 2.15 17.49 23.93
CA ASN A 137 2.99 16.28 24.01
C ASN A 137 3.26 15.50 22.68
N LYS A 138 2.57 15.81 21.57
CA LYS A 138 2.93 15.51 20.16
C LYS A 138 3.17 14.04 19.79
N GLY A 139 2.62 13.10 20.57
CA GLY A 139 2.72 11.64 20.35
C GLY A 139 1.47 11.07 19.69
N TYR A 140 1.08 11.60 18.53
CA TYR A 140 -0.23 11.32 17.93
C TYR A 140 -0.37 9.88 17.41
N ALA A 141 -1.44 9.21 17.80
CA ALA A 141 -1.96 8.02 17.15
C ALA A 141 -3.05 8.42 16.13
N ILE A 142 -3.11 7.70 15.01
CA ILE A 142 -4.07 8.00 13.93
C ILE A 142 -4.84 6.74 13.60
N THR A 143 -6.16 6.86 13.56
CA THR A 143 -7.05 5.81 13.04
C THR A 143 -8.02 6.43 12.03
N ALA A 144 -8.48 5.65 11.07
CA ALA A 144 -9.47 6.09 10.09
C ALA A 144 -10.59 5.06 9.97
N SER A 145 -11.83 5.51 9.83
CA SER A 145 -12.98 4.63 9.65
C SER A 145 -12.89 3.83 8.34
N GLU A 146 -12.35 4.45 7.29
CA GLU A 146 -12.13 3.86 5.97
C GLU A 146 -10.71 4.26 5.48
N PRO A 147 -9.65 3.54 5.90
CA PRO A 147 -8.26 3.91 5.60
C PRO A 147 -7.88 3.75 4.12
N GLY A 148 -8.71 3.08 3.31
CA GLY A 148 -8.50 2.97 1.86
C GLY A 148 -8.81 4.24 1.07
N ILE A 149 -9.55 5.19 1.66
CA ILE A 149 -10.02 6.41 0.99
C ILE A 149 -8.94 7.49 0.94
N ALA A 150 -8.19 7.65 2.02
CA ALA A 150 -7.07 8.58 2.11
C ALA A 150 -5.98 8.03 3.02
N GLU A 151 -4.74 8.41 2.71
CA GLU A 151 -3.59 8.16 3.57
C GLU A 151 -3.41 9.33 4.54
N PHE A 152 -3.14 9.00 5.81
CA PHE A 152 -3.03 9.96 6.90
C PHE A 152 -1.68 9.82 7.58
N SER A 153 -1.03 10.95 7.83
CA SER A 153 0.16 11.01 8.69
C SER A 153 0.19 12.36 9.41
N VAL A 154 0.91 12.43 10.53
CA VAL A 154 1.22 13.71 11.16
C VAL A 154 2.72 13.97 11.05
N VAL A 155 3.08 15.09 10.42
CA VAL A 155 4.46 15.54 10.28
C VAL A 155 4.62 16.83 11.08
N GLY A 156 5.29 16.74 12.22
CA GLY A 156 5.33 17.83 13.19
C GLY A 156 3.93 18.10 13.75
N ASP A 157 3.39 19.29 13.50
CA ASP A 157 2.05 19.68 13.93
C ASP A 157 1.06 19.74 12.76
N GLN A 158 1.34 19.05 11.66
CA GLN A 158 0.48 19.02 10.48
C GLN A 158 -0.05 17.62 10.21
N LEU A 159 -1.37 17.46 10.22
CA LEU A 159 -2.05 16.30 9.65
C LEU A 159 -1.97 16.42 8.13
N VAL A 160 -1.25 15.50 7.50
CA VAL A 160 -1.15 15.35 6.05
C VAL A 160 -2.21 14.34 5.60
N ILE A 161 -3.06 14.77 4.68
CA ILE A 161 -4.17 13.97 4.12
C ILE A 161 -3.93 13.82 2.63
N LYS A 162 -3.69 12.59 2.16
CA LYS A 162 -3.48 12.30 0.73
C LYS A 162 -4.61 11.45 0.17
N ALA A 163 -5.32 11.95 -0.82
CA ALA A 163 -6.44 11.24 -1.46
C ALA A 163 -5.97 9.97 -2.19
N ARG A 164 -6.65 8.85 -1.96
CA ARG A 164 -6.39 7.56 -2.65
C ARG A 164 -7.58 7.10 -3.49
N LYS A 165 -8.77 7.05 -2.89
CA LYS A 165 -10.00 6.51 -3.51
C LYS A 165 -11.18 7.42 -3.22
N ARG A 166 -12.11 7.54 -4.17
CA ARG A 166 -13.37 8.28 -3.98
C ARG A 166 -14.16 7.73 -2.80
N GLY A 167 -14.72 8.63 -1.99
CA GLY A 167 -15.54 8.27 -0.85
C GLY A 167 -15.31 9.17 0.37
N LYS A 168 -15.96 8.80 1.47
CA LYS A 168 -15.90 9.53 2.74
C LYS A 168 -15.27 8.70 3.83
N THR A 169 -14.39 9.31 4.62
CA THR A 169 -13.75 8.69 5.78
C THR A 169 -13.68 9.70 6.92
N VAL A 170 -13.59 9.22 8.16
CA VAL A 170 -13.33 10.04 9.33
C VAL A 170 -11.99 9.62 9.90
N VAL A 171 -11.05 10.56 9.97
CA VAL A 171 -9.77 10.34 10.66
C VAL A 171 -9.90 10.82 12.10
N THR A 172 -9.50 9.97 13.04
CA THR A 172 -9.36 10.30 14.46
C THR A 172 -7.88 10.42 14.78
N ILE A 173 -7.49 11.58 15.28
CA ILE A 173 -6.17 11.82 15.87
C ILE A 173 -6.34 11.71 17.38
N GLU A 174 -5.51 10.90 18.01
CA GLU A 174 -5.46 10.74 19.47
C GLU A 174 -4.10 11.17 19.97
N ASP A 175 -4.08 11.95 21.04
CA ASP A 175 -2.88 12.23 21.82
C ASP A 175 -3.05 11.60 23.20
N LYS A 176 -2.00 10.90 23.67
CA LYS A 176 -2.01 10.15 24.95
C LYS A 176 -2.49 11.01 26.13
N TYR A 177 -2.29 12.32 26.08
CA TYR A 177 -2.58 13.22 27.20
C TYR A 177 -3.58 14.34 26.85
N SER A 178 -3.83 14.60 25.57
CA SER A 178 -4.69 15.70 25.11
C SER A 178 -6.06 15.27 24.59
N GLY A 179 -6.36 13.96 24.62
CA GLY A 179 -7.62 13.39 24.13
C GLY A 179 -7.61 13.17 22.63
N SER A 180 -8.79 13.23 21.99
CA SER A 180 -8.95 12.95 20.56
C SER A 180 -9.62 14.11 19.81
N ALA A 181 -9.29 14.21 18.51
CA ALA A 181 -9.93 15.11 17.57
C ALA A 181 -10.26 14.36 16.28
N GLN A 182 -11.32 14.78 15.58
CA GLN A 182 -11.78 14.12 14.36
C GLN A 182 -11.84 15.10 13.19
N VAL A 183 -11.58 14.58 11.98
CA VAL A 183 -11.76 15.31 10.72
C VAL A 183 -12.55 14.43 9.77
N GLU A 184 -13.67 14.95 9.27
CA GLU A 184 -14.40 14.39 8.14
C GLU A 184 -13.64 14.67 6.84
N VAL A 185 -13.37 13.63 6.04
CA VAL A 185 -12.69 13.76 4.76
C VAL A 185 -13.59 13.23 3.66
N ASP A 186 -13.86 14.09 2.67
CA ASP A 186 -14.61 13.77 1.46
C ASP A 186 -13.67 13.82 0.26
N VAL A 187 -13.32 12.65 -0.30
CA VAL A 187 -12.58 12.56 -1.55
C VAL A 187 -13.60 12.44 -2.67
N GLU A 188 -13.86 13.55 -3.35
CA GLU A 188 -14.88 13.60 -4.41
C GLU A 188 -14.38 12.84 -5.64
N GLY A 189 -13.35 13.37 -6.31
CA GLY A 189 -12.73 12.80 -7.51
C GLY A 189 -13.73 12.56 -8.65
N ALA A 190 -13.61 13.25 -9.78
CA ALA A 190 -14.42 12.84 -10.93
C ALA A 190 -14.01 11.42 -11.36
N LYS A 191 -14.97 10.60 -11.81
CA LYS A 191 -14.62 9.39 -12.55
C LYS A 191 -14.02 9.81 -13.89
N MET A 192 -12.86 9.29 -14.22
CA MET A 192 -12.15 9.62 -15.45
C MET A 192 -11.52 8.36 -16.03
N SER A 193 -10.95 8.49 -17.22
CA SER A 193 -10.11 7.49 -17.85
C SER A 193 -8.80 8.12 -18.27
N LEU A 194 -7.72 7.35 -18.27
CA LEU A 194 -6.45 7.80 -18.82
C LEU A 194 -6.41 7.45 -20.31
N ASP A 195 -6.28 8.46 -21.17
CA ASP A 195 -5.94 8.27 -22.57
C ASP A 195 -4.49 7.81 -22.68
N PHE A 196 -4.29 6.53 -23.01
CA PHE A 196 -2.96 6.00 -23.24
C PHE A 196 -2.39 6.53 -24.57
N GLY A 197 -3.26 7.02 -25.45
CA GLY A 197 -2.94 7.36 -26.84
C GLY A 197 -2.28 6.16 -27.48
N ASP A 198 -1.12 6.37 -28.11
CA ASP A 198 -0.22 5.30 -28.56
C ASP A 198 1.19 5.46 -27.94
N ARG A 199 1.25 6.04 -26.74
CA ARG A 199 2.51 6.41 -26.09
C ARG A 199 2.61 5.89 -24.66
N ILE A 200 1.52 5.73 -23.94
CA ILE A 200 1.57 5.37 -22.52
C ILE A 200 1.30 3.88 -22.38
N PHE A 201 1.99 3.27 -21.43
CA PHE A 201 1.64 1.95 -20.91
C PHE A 201 1.97 1.89 -19.41
N GLY A 202 1.39 0.93 -18.71
CA GLY A 202 1.58 0.73 -17.28
C GLY A 202 2.28 -0.60 -16.98
N TYR A 203 2.99 -0.68 -15.86
CA TYR A 203 3.51 -1.95 -15.35
C TYR A 203 3.56 -2.02 -13.83
N ALA A 204 3.35 -3.22 -13.31
CA ALA A 204 3.47 -3.57 -11.91
C ALA A 204 4.50 -4.69 -11.73
N ALA A 205 5.15 -4.70 -10.57
CA ALA A 205 6.25 -5.62 -10.23
C ALA A 205 5.80 -6.55 -9.09
N PHE A 206 5.04 -7.59 -9.43
CA PHE A 206 4.59 -8.58 -8.43
C PHE A 206 5.72 -9.47 -7.91
N ASP A 207 6.90 -9.44 -8.54
CA ASP A 207 8.11 -10.07 -8.04
C ASP A 207 8.64 -9.41 -6.77
N GLU A 208 8.37 -8.12 -6.55
CA GLU A 208 8.62 -7.45 -5.27
C GLU A 208 7.76 -8.06 -4.15
N ILE A 209 6.48 -8.36 -4.42
CA ILE A 209 5.60 -9.07 -3.49
C ILE A 209 6.15 -10.49 -3.23
N ALA A 210 6.62 -11.17 -4.28
CA ALA A 210 7.11 -12.53 -4.18
C ALA A 210 8.36 -12.71 -3.29
N VAL A 211 9.06 -11.62 -2.96
CA VAL A 211 10.15 -11.62 -1.96
C VAL A 211 9.61 -11.94 -0.57
N VAL A 212 8.45 -11.38 -0.21
CA VAL A 212 7.85 -11.49 1.13
C VAL A 212 6.68 -12.46 1.19
N ASP A 213 6.05 -12.76 0.06
CA ASP A 213 4.96 -13.71 -0.07
C ASP A 213 5.08 -14.52 -1.35
N LYS A 214 5.65 -15.71 -1.21
CA LYS A 214 5.91 -16.60 -2.33
C LYS A 214 4.63 -17.21 -2.93
N SER A 215 3.47 -17.06 -2.28
CA SER A 215 2.22 -17.65 -2.77
C SER A 215 1.82 -17.10 -4.14
N VAL A 216 2.19 -15.86 -4.47
CA VAL A 216 1.93 -15.24 -5.79
C VAL A 216 2.67 -15.92 -6.94
N ARG A 217 3.61 -16.84 -6.65
CA ARG A 217 4.34 -17.63 -7.66
C ARG A 217 3.67 -18.95 -8.05
N SER A 218 2.65 -19.38 -7.31
CA SER A 218 2.06 -20.71 -7.45
C SER A 218 0.55 -20.68 -7.25
N LEU A 219 -0.11 -19.70 -7.86
CA LEU A 219 -1.56 -19.54 -7.75
C LEU A 219 -2.27 -20.61 -8.58
N GLN A 220 -3.31 -21.23 -8.02
CA GLN A 220 -4.17 -22.14 -8.78
C GLN A 220 -5.19 -21.39 -9.62
N GLN A 221 -5.54 -20.17 -9.21
CA GLN A 221 -6.56 -19.37 -9.85
C GLN A 221 -6.10 -17.93 -10.00
N VAL A 222 -6.49 -17.30 -11.10
CA VAL A 222 -6.34 -15.84 -11.28
C VAL A 222 -7.52 -15.30 -12.08
N THR A 223 -7.82 -14.03 -11.87
CA THR A 223 -8.68 -13.26 -12.80
C THR A 223 -7.99 -11.96 -13.16
N PHE A 224 -7.91 -11.64 -14.46
CA PHE A 224 -7.44 -10.36 -14.97
C PHE A 224 -8.62 -9.61 -15.56
N GLU A 225 -8.85 -8.38 -15.11
CA GLU A 225 -9.95 -7.54 -15.60
C GLU A 225 -9.45 -6.18 -16.04
N MET A 226 -10.01 -5.66 -17.13
CA MET A 226 -9.70 -4.34 -17.65
C MET A 226 -10.92 -3.75 -18.37
N THR A 227 -11.12 -2.46 -18.16
CA THR A 227 -12.13 -1.66 -18.84
C THR A 227 -11.43 -0.59 -19.67
N CYS A 228 -11.67 -0.62 -20.97
CA CYS A 228 -10.99 0.23 -21.93
C CYS A 228 -11.89 0.62 -23.10
N LYS A 229 -11.46 1.63 -23.86
CA LYS A 229 -12.10 2.05 -25.10
C LYS A 229 -11.02 2.24 -26.15
N LEU A 230 -11.08 1.44 -27.21
CA LEU A 230 -10.02 1.39 -28.23
C LEU A 230 -10.35 2.27 -29.43
N ASP A 231 -9.35 3.00 -29.95
CA ASP A 231 -9.50 3.90 -31.10
C ASP A 231 -8.88 3.36 -32.39
N GLY A 232 -8.19 2.23 -32.30
CA GLY A 232 -7.61 1.58 -33.46
C GLY A 232 -7.00 0.25 -33.11
N TYR A 233 -6.80 -0.56 -34.15
CA TYR A 233 -6.12 -1.82 -34.05
C TYR A 233 -4.61 -1.64 -34.10
N ARG A 234 -3.91 -2.43 -33.29
CA ARG A 234 -2.46 -2.47 -33.17
C ARG A 234 -1.95 -3.91 -33.16
N GLY A 235 -0.71 -4.12 -33.60
CA GLY A 235 -0.13 -5.43 -33.79
C GLY A 235 0.16 -6.09 -32.46
N LEU A 236 -0.46 -7.24 -32.18
CA LEU A 236 -0.38 -7.89 -30.86
C LEU A 236 -0.67 -6.92 -29.69
N GLN A 237 -1.63 -6.01 -29.91
CA GLN A 237 -2.04 -4.94 -29.00
C GLN A 237 -2.26 -5.49 -27.59
N THR A 238 -1.44 -5.08 -26.62
CA THR A 238 -1.51 -5.68 -25.29
C THR A 238 -2.63 -5.03 -24.47
N PHE A 239 -3.57 -5.84 -23.97
CA PHE A 239 -4.51 -5.39 -22.95
C PHE A 239 -3.80 -5.44 -21.60
N MET A 240 -3.56 -6.64 -21.09
CA MET A 240 -2.83 -6.85 -19.83
C MET A 240 -2.26 -8.26 -19.71
N GLY A 241 -1.26 -8.43 -18.83
CA GLY A 241 -0.78 -9.75 -18.41
C GLY A 241 0.74 -9.86 -18.33
N LEU A 242 1.22 -11.10 -18.44
CA LEU A 242 2.61 -11.51 -18.27
C LEU A 242 3.11 -12.11 -19.59
N GLU A 243 3.94 -11.36 -20.30
CA GLU A 243 4.47 -11.79 -21.61
C GLU A 243 5.11 -13.18 -21.52
N GLY A 244 4.73 -14.07 -22.44
CA GLY A 244 5.23 -15.44 -22.52
C GLY A 244 4.71 -16.39 -21.43
N GLN A 245 4.03 -15.90 -20.39
CA GLN A 245 3.44 -16.73 -19.33
C GLN A 245 1.92 -16.80 -19.46
N LEU A 246 1.22 -15.68 -19.29
CA LEU A 246 -0.23 -15.59 -19.44
C LEU A 246 -0.61 -14.14 -19.80
N ILE A 247 -1.04 -13.88 -21.02
CA ILE A 247 -1.33 -12.53 -21.51
C ILE A 247 -2.62 -12.47 -22.33
N VAL A 248 -3.36 -11.36 -22.17
CA VAL A 248 -4.51 -10.99 -22.99
C VAL A 248 -4.06 -9.87 -23.94
N ARG A 249 -4.21 -10.11 -25.24
CA ARG A 249 -3.80 -9.18 -26.32
C ARG A 249 -4.75 -9.24 -27.50
N GLY A 250 -4.72 -8.25 -28.39
CA GLY A 250 -5.29 -8.36 -29.72
C GLY A 250 -4.49 -9.35 -30.56
N LYS A 251 -5.18 -10.02 -31.48
CA LYS A 251 -4.54 -10.84 -32.51
C LYS A 251 -4.23 -9.98 -33.74
N ASN A 252 -3.28 -10.45 -34.54
CA ASN A 252 -2.89 -9.93 -35.86
C ASN A 252 -2.12 -8.59 -35.79
N ASP A 253 -1.51 -8.24 -36.92
CA ASP A 253 -0.97 -6.91 -37.19
C ASP A 253 -2.10 -5.98 -37.68
N ASP A 254 -1.94 -4.66 -37.58
CA ASP A 254 -2.93 -3.59 -37.85
C ASP A 254 -3.60 -3.66 -39.24
N TYR A 255 -3.07 -4.45 -40.17
CA TYR A 255 -3.50 -4.56 -41.56
C TYR A 255 -4.45 -5.73 -41.83
N ARG A 256 -5.25 -6.14 -40.85
CA ARG A 256 -6.27 -7.21 -41.02
C ARG A 256 -7.68 -6.71 -40.80
N GLU A 257 -8.65 -7.45 -41.35
CA GLU A 257 -10.08 -7.12 -41.20
C GLU A 257 -10.63 -7.62 -39.84
N ASP A 258 -10.03 -8.67 -39.26
CA ASP A 258 -10.43 -9.26 -37.98
C ASP A 258 -9.40 -9.02 -36.87
N HIS A 259 -9.91 -8.75 -35.67
CA HIS A 259 -9.10 -8.50 -34.46
C HIS A 259 -9.75 -9.15 -33.24
N PRO A 260 -9.76 -10.50 -33.15
CA PRO A 260 -10.18 -11.17 -31.94
C PRO A 260 -9.24 -10.85 -30.78
N ILE A 261 -9.76 -10.95 -29.56
CA ILE A 261 -8.95 -11.01 -28.35
C ILE A 261 -8.29 -12.39 -28.32
N GLN A 262 -6.98 -12.42 -28.13
CA GLN A 262 -6.17 -13.62 -27.99
C GLN A 262 -5.65 -13.72 -26.56
N ILE A 263 -5.77 -14.93 -26.00
CA ILE A 263 -5.08 -15.35 -24.79
C ILE A 263 -3.90 -16.22 -25.24
N ALA A 264 -2.69 -15.84 -24.82
CA ALA A 264 -1.48 -16.61 -25.10
C ALA A 264 -0.78 -16.94 -23.78
N GLY A 265 -0.22 -18.14 -23.69
CA GLY A 265 0.52 -18.54 -22.50
C GLY A 265 1.52 -19.66 -22.72
N LEU A 266 2.37 -19.88 -21.71
CA LEU A 266 3.40 -20.92 -21.68
C LEU A 266 4.34 -20.91 -22.91
N GLY A 267 4.74 -19.73 -23.37
CA GLY A 267 5.54 -19.58 -24.59
C GLY A 267 4.76 -19.97 -25.85
N ASP A 268 3.53 -19.46 -25.96
CA ASP A 268 2.57 -19.76 -27.02
C ASP A 268 2.19 -21.24 -27.13
N ARG A 269 2.35 -22.07 -26.10
CA ARG A 269 1.91 -23.49 -26.10
C ARG A 269 0.41 -23.65 -25.87
N ILE A 270 -0.22 -22.63 -25.30
CA ILE A 270 -1.67 -22.46 -25.27
C ILE A 270 -2.01 -21.15 -25.98
N MET A 271 -2.90 -21.21 -26.97
CA MET A 271 -3.43 -20.04 -27.66
C MET A 271 -4.93 -20.20 -27.87
N LEU A 272 -5.68 -19.24 -27.34
CA LEU A 272 -7.14 -19.20 -27.36
C LEU A 272 -7.59 -17.86 -27.93
N GLU A 273 -8.73 -17.83 -28.60
CA GLU A 273 -9.24 -16.62 -29.25
C GLU A 273 -10.72 -16.42 -28.95
N SER A 274 -11.14 -15.15 -28.83
CA SER A 274 -12.55 -14.82 -28.82
C SER A 274 -13.20 -15.18 -30.16
N THR A 275 -14.50 -15.43 -30.12
CA THR A 275 -15.31 -15.77 -31.30
C THR A 275 -15.53 -14.61 -32.25
N ARG A 276 -15.31 -13.38 -31.76
CA ARG A 276 -15.57 -12.12 -32.48
C ARG A 276 -14.42 -11.14 -32.31
N SER A 277 -14.28 -10.23 -33.28
CA SER A 277 -13.42 -9.06 -33.13
C SER A 277 -13.94 -8.15 -32.01
N PHE A 278 -13.03 -7.47 -31.33
CA PHE A 278 -13.43 -6.34 -30.50
C PHE A 278 -13.74 -5.12 -31.38
N ASN A 279 -14.72 -4.35 -30.93
CA ASN A 279 -15.13 -3.12 -31.61
C ASN A 279 -14.25 -1.95 -31.18
N LEU A 280 -14.17 -0.95 -32.05
CA LEU A 280 -13.53 0.32 -31.77
C LEU A 280 -14.57 1.36 -31.37
N HIS A 281 -14.14 2.37 -30.62
CA HIS A 281 -14.93 3.52 -30.19
C HIS A 281 -16.16 3.18 -29.33
N GLU A 282 -16.15 2.03 -28.67
CA GLU A 282 -17.08 1.67 -27.60
C GLU A 282 -16.32 1.16 -26.37
N TRP A 283 -16.96 1.28 -25.20
CA TRP A 283 -16.42 0.72 -23.96
C TRP A 283 -16.45 -0.81 -24.01
N LEU A 284 -15.33 -1.38 -23.59
CA LEU A 284 -15.04 -2.79 -23.60
C LEU A 284 -14.53 -3.20 -22.23
N HIS A 285 -15.29 -4.04 -21.54
CA HIS A 285 -14.83 -4.77 -20.36
C HIS A 285 -14.38 -6.16 -20.76
N ILE A 286 -13.15 -6.53 -20.40
CA ILE A 286 -12.57 -7.85 -20.61
C ILE A 286 -12.24 -8.44 -19.25
N ALA A 287 -12.68 -9.68 -19.01
CA ALA A 287 -12.21 -10.47 -17.88
C ALA A 287 -11.73 -11.85 -18.35
N LEU A 288 -10.47 -12.17 -18.07
CA LEU A 288 -9.92 -13.52 -18.22
C LEU A 288 -9.90 -14.19 -16.85
N VAL A 289 -10.63 -15.29 -16.71
CA VAL A 289 -10.58 -16.19 -15.55
C VAL A 289 -9.75 -17.40 -15.93
N VAL A 290 -8.77 -17.75 -15.09
CA VAL A 290 -8.02 -19.00 -15.22
C VAL A 290 -8.15 -19.81 -13.93
N ASP A 291 -8.64 -21.04 -14.03
CA ASP A 291 -8.76 -21.99 -12.92
C ASP A 291 -8.01 -23.29 -13.25
N CYS A 292 -6.77 -23.40 -12.76
CA CYS A 292 -5.89 -24.53 -13.03
C CYS A 292 -6.34 -25.85 -12.38
N SER A 293 -7.39 -25.82 -11.54
CA SER A 293 -8.01 -27.03 -11.00
C SER A 293 -8.92 -27.73 -12.02
N GLN A 294 -9.33 -27.03 -13.08
CA GLN A 294 -10.16 -27.59 -14.14
C GLN A 294 -9.31 -28.42 -15.12
N ALA A 295 -9.84 -29.58 -15.51
CA ALA A 295 -9.14 -30.51 -16.40
C ALA A 295 -9.33 -30.17 -17.90
N ALA A 296 -10.49 -29.65 -18.26
CA ALA A 296 -10.82 -29.28 -19.64
C ALA A 296 -10.37 -27.84 -19.92
N VAL A 297 -9.84 -27.58 -21.12
CA VAL A 297 -9.30 -26.26 -21.48
C VAL A 297 -10.40 -25.20 -21.50
N GLU A 298 -11.57 -25.56 -21.98
CA GLU A 298 -12.77 -24.74 -22.04
C GLU A 298 -13.28 -24.29 -20.66
N ASP A 299 -13.00 -25.07 -19.62
CA ASP A 299 -13.35 -24.74 -18.23
C ASP A 299 -12.18 -24.03 -17.52
N GLN A 300 -10.94 -24.40 -17.86
CA GLN A 300 -9.74 -23.81 -17.29
C GLN A 300 -9.55 -22.34 -17.68
N TYR A 301 -9.94 -21.95 -18.89
CA TYR A 301 -9.83 -20.58 -19.37
C TYR A 301 -11.20 -20.06 -19.79
N THR A 302 -11.68 -19.04 -19.10
CA THR A 302 -12.96 -18.39 -19.43
C THR A 302 -12.73 -16.91 -19.72
N LEU A 303 -13.17 -16.46 -20.89
CA LEU A 303 -13.16 -15.05 -21.27
C LEU A 303 -14.56 -14.48 -21.15
N TYR A 304 -14.70 -13.34 -20.49
CA TYR A 304 -15.91 -12.53 -20.51
C TYR A 304 -15.65 -11.23 -21.27
N ILE A 305 -16.58 -10.90 -22.16
CA ILE A 305 -16.61 -9.64 -22.91
C ILE A 305 -17.90 -8.93 -22.52
N ASN A 306 -17.81 -7.74 -21.96
CA ASN A 306 -18.94 -6.95 -21.46
C ASN A 306 -19.85 -7.76 -20.51
N GLY A 307 -19.22 -8.53 -19.61
CA GLY A 307 -19.89 -9.36 -18.60
C GLY A 307 -20.51 -10.66 -19.14
N VAL A 308 -20.43 -10.91 -20.44
CA VAL A 308 -20.97 -12.12 -21.07
C VAL A 308 -19.83 -13.05 -21.44
N GLN A 309 -19.95 -14.32 -21.09
CA GLN A 309 -18.96 -15.34 -21.44
C GLN A 309 -18.87 -15.48 -22.97
N ASP A 310 -17.65 -15.43 -23.50
CA ASP A 310 -17.33 -15.71 -24.89
C ASP A 310 -16.67 -17.09 -24.99
N PRO A 311 -17.28 -18.07 -25.70
CA PRO A 311 -16.74 -19.41 -25.78
C PRO A 311 -15.46 -19.43 -26.61
N LEU A 312 -14.32 -19.64 -25.96
CA LEU A 312 -13.01 -19.52 -26.60
C LEU A 312 -12.78 -20.54 -27.71
N ILE A 313 -12.18 -20.08 -28.80
CA ILE A 313 -11.69 -20.94 -29.87
C ILE A 313 -10.27 -21.39 -29.56
N ILE A 314 -10.08 -22.68 -29.37
CA ILE A 314 -8.76 -23.28 -29.12
C ILE A 314 -7.98 -23.33 -30.44
N ARG A 315 -6.88 -22.56 -30.53
CA ARG A 315 -5.98 -22.58 -31.70
C ARG A 315 -4.76 -23.45 -31.50
N ARG A 316 -4.28 -23.55 -30.27
CA ARG A 316 -3.18 -24.43 -29.88
C ARG A 316 -3.38 -24.86 -28.44
N ASN A 317 -3.11 -26.13 -28.17
CA ASN A 317 -3.21 -26.73 -26.85
C ASN A 317 -2.14 -27.83 -26.73
N GLU A 318 -0.89 -27.42 -26.58
CA GLU A 318 0.25 -28.31 -26.37
C GLU A 318 0.52 -28.53 -24.87
N GLU A 319 0.21 -27.53 -24.05
CA GLU A 319 0.32 -27.56 -22.59
C GLU A 319 -0.71 -26.58 -21.99
N THR A 320 -1.19 -26.85 -20.78
CA THR A 320 -2.03 -25.92 -20.00
C THR A 320 -1.38 -25.60 -18.65
N HIS A 321 -1.78 -24.48 -18.05
CA HIS A 321 -1.23 -24.06 -16.76
C HIS A 321 -1.60 -25.06 -15.66
N ARG A 322 -0.65 -25.41 -14.81
CA ARG A 322 -0.91 -26.13 -13.55
C ARG A 322 -0.92 -25.19 -12.34
N GLN A 323 -0.35 -24.01 -12.53
CA GLN A 323 -0.30 -22.89 -11.61
C GLN A 323 0.10 -21.64 -12.42
N ILE A 324 -0.16 -20.47 -11.86
CA ILE A 324 0.24 -19.17 -12.40
C ILE A 324 1.29 -18.55 -11.49
N ASP A 325 2.42 -18.12 -12.06
CA ASP A 325 3.44 -17.30 -11.40
C ASP A 325 3.26 -15.85 -11.83
N LEU A 326 2.67 -15.01 -10.96
CA LEU A 326 2.47 -13.59 -11.26
C LEU A 326 3.77 -12.77 -11.26
N ALA A 327 4.85 -13.35 -10.76
CA ALA A 327 6.17 -12.75 -10.63
C ALA A 327 7.17 -13.30 -11.66
N SER A 328 6.66 -13.78 -12.80
CA SER A 328 7.44 -14.33 -13.90
C SER A 328 6.87 -13.85 -15.24
N SER A 329 7.72 -13.27 -16.08
CA SER A 329 7.37 -12.92 -17.46
C SER A 329 8.65 -12.79 -18.30
N ASN A 330 8.51 -12.98 -19.61
CA ASN A 330 9.58 -12.75 -20.58
C ASN A 330 9.85 -11.25 -20.83
N ASP A 331 9.28 -10.37 -20.01
CA ASP A 331 9.47 -8.92 -20.07
C ASP A 331 9.93 -8.37 -18.71
N GLY A 332 10.97 -9.00 -18.16
CA GLY A 332 11.58 -8.59 -16.90
C GLY A 332 10.68 -8.81 -15.69
N ASN A 333 9.91 -9.90 -15.66
CA ASN A 333 8.97 -10.27 -14.59
C ASN A 333 7.84 -9.27 -14.33
N ARG A 334 7.63 -8.31 -15.23
CA ARG A 334 6.58 -7.30 -15.09
C ARG A 334 5.24 -7.84 -15.55
N PHE A 335 4.22 -7.48 -14.76
CA PHE A 335 2.83 -7.47 -15.21
C PHE A 335 2.61 -6.15 -15.95
N VAL A 336 2.11 -6.21 -17.18
CA VAL A 336 1.96 -5.03 -18.04
C VAL A 336 0.50 -4.74 -18.33
N ILE A 337 0.19 -3.46 -18.54
CA ILE A 337 -1.07 -2.98 -19.10
C ILE A 337 -0.73 -2.08 -20.27
N GLY A 338 -1.33 -2.35 -21.43
CA GLY A 338 -1.19 -1.52 -22.61
C GLY A 338 0.00 -1.85 -23.51
N ARG A 339 1.10 -2.49 -23.05
CA ARG A 339 2.23 -2.85 -23.95
C ARG A 339 3.12 -3.95 -23.37
N ALA A 340 3.45 -4.95 -24.16
CA ALA A 340 4.39 -6.02 -23.81
C ALA A 340 5.64 -6.07 -24.71
N TYR A 341 6.67 -6.71 -24.17
CA TYR A 341 7.92 -7.15 -24.80
C TYR A 341 8.79 -6.05 -25.40
N GLY A 342 8.69 -4.82 -24.89
CA GLY A 342 9.52 -3.74 -25.42
C GLY A 342 9.12 -3.26 -26.83
N GLN A 343 7.98 -3.71 -27.38
CA GLN A 343 7.59 -3.43 -28.76
C GLN A 343 6.55 -2.30 -28.80
N ASP A 344 6.89 -1.18 -29.43
CA ASP A 344 6.04 0.02 -29.50
C ASP A 344 4.76 -0.22 -30.31
N TRP A 345 4.81 -1.05 -31.36
CA TRP A 345 3.61 -1.42 -32.12
C TRP A 345 2.59 -2.26 -31.33
N ARG A 346 2.97 -2.84 -30.17
CA ARG A 346 2.08 -3.58 -29.27
C ARG A 346 1.32 -2.67 -28.30
N VAL A 347 1.56 -1.36 -28.36
CA VAL A 347 0.89 -0.39 -27.49
C VAL A 347 -0.61 -0.37 -27.76
N ILE A 348 -1.40 -0.32 -26.70
CA ILE A 348 -2.84 -0.06 -26.78
C ILE A 348 -3.05 1.33 -27.38
N ARG A 349 -4.00 1.44 -28.31
CA ARG A 349 -4.48 2.71 -28.83
C ARG A 349 -5.85 3.03 -28.26
N GLY A 350 -5.90 3.85 -27.22
CA GLY A 350 -7.16 4.30 -26.62
C GLY A 350 -7.07 4.58 -25.12
N MET A 351 -8.22 4.52 -24.45
CA MET A 351 -8.38 4.87 -23.04
C MET A 351 -8.51 3.65 -22.14
N VAL A 352 -8.07 3.78 -20.90
CA VAL A 352 -8.27 2.79 -19.83
C VAL A 352 -8.92 3.47 -18.63
N SER A 353 -10.00 2.89 -18.10
CA SER A 353 -10.70 3.42 -16.92
C SER A 353 -10.38 2.64 -15.66
N GLU A 354 -10.25 1.32 -15.75
CA GLU A 354 -10.03 0.45 -14.59
C GLU A 354 -9.26 -0.80 -15.00
N ALA A 355 -8.43 -1.31 -14.09
CA ALA A 355 -7.85 -2.64 -14.21
C ALA A 355 -7.69 -3.31 -12.84
N ARG A 356 -7.89 -4.63 -12.79
CA ARG A 356 -7.84 -5.45 -11.57
C ARG A 356 -7.10 -6.77 -11.80
N VAL A 357 -6.42 -7.23 -10.77
CA VAL A 357 -5.79 -8.56 -10.71
C VAL A 357 -6.27 -9.29 -9.46
N TRP A 358 -6.74 -10.51 -9.64
CA TRP A 358 -7.26 -11.37 -8.58
C TRP A 358 -6.45 -12.67 -8.48
N THR A 359 -6.35 -13.21 -7.27
CA THR A 359 -5.78 -14.53 -6.96
C THR A 359 -6.83 -15.64 -6.87
N VAL A 360 -8.06 -15.35 -7.28
CA VAL A 360 -9.20 -16.26 -7.28
C VAL A 360 -9.89 -16.27 -8.65
N ALA A 361 -10.63 -17.33 -8.94
CA ALA A 361 -11.49 -17.41 -10.10
C ALA A 361 -12.80 -16.67 -9.82
N ARG A 362 -13.01 -15.51 -10.48
CA ARG A 362 -14.22 -14.70 -10.30
C ARG A 362 -15.39 -15.33 -11.04
N THR A 363 -16.57 -15.28 -10.43
CA THR A 363 -17.80 -15.82 -11.02
C THR A 363 -18.38 -14.90 -12.10
N ALA A 364 -19.21 -15.45 -12.99
CA ALA A 364 -19.91 -14.67 -14.01
C ALA A 364 -20.70 -13.49 -13.42
N THR A 365 -21.40 -13.69 -12.30
CA THR A 365 -22.17 -12.63 -11.63
C THR A 365 -21.26 -11.53 -11.08
N GLN A 366 -20.20 -11.92 -10.36
CA GLN A 366 -19.19 -10.99 -9.84
C GLN A 366 -18.56 -10.13 -10.94
N ILE A 367 -18.28 -10.73 -12.10
CA ILE A 367 -17.72 -10.03 -13.27
C ILE A 367 -18.78 -9.09 -13.87
N ALA A 368 -20.00 -9.57 -14.10
CA ALA A 368 -21.06 -8.80 -14.72
C ALA A 368 -21.52 -7.58 -13.90
N GLU A 369 -21.53 -7.67 -12.56
CA GLU A 369 -22.00 -6.60 -11.67
C GLU A 369 -20.97 -5.47 -11.47
N ASN A 370 -19.69 -5.75 -11.74
CA ASN A 370 -18.55 -4.90 -11.40
C ASN A 370 -17.72 -4.44 -12.61
N GLN A 371 -18.27 -4.45 -13.82
CA GLN A 371 -17.51 -4.15 -15.06
C GLN A 371 -16.86 -2.75 -15.07
N CYS A 372 -17.65 -1.73 -14.73
CA CYS A 372 -17.17 -0.35 -14.74
C CYS A 372 -16.64 0.14 -13.39
N GLU A 373 -16.94 -0.57 -12.30
CA GLU A 373 -16.58 -0.20 -10.93
C GLU A 373 -16.76 -1.37 -9.98
N LEU A 374 -15.78 -1.59 -9.10
CA LEU A 374 -15.89 -2.58 -8.04
C LEU A 374 -16.76 -2.07 -6.87
N LYS A 375 -17.94 -2.68 -6.71
CA LYS A 375 -18.93 -2.34 -5.68
C LYS A 375 -18.81 -3.18 -4.40
N GLU A 376 -18.03 -4.26 -4.44
CA GLU A 376 -17.80 -5.12 -3.27
C GLU A 376 -17.02 -4.37 -2.18
N MET A 377 -17.54 -4.40 -0.94
CA MET A 377 -16.88 -3.75 0.20
C MET A 377 -15.66 -4.53 0.70
N SER A 378 -15.68 -5.86 0.59
CA SER A 378 -14.59 -6.73 1.06
C SER A 378 -14.32 -7.82 0.02
N PRO A 379 -13.77 -7.45 -1.15
CA PRO A 379 -13.52 -8.38 -2.24
C PRO A 379 -12.46 -9.42 -1.85
N GLU A 380 -12.80 -10.70 -1.92
CA GLU A 380 -11.86 -11.80 -1.65
C GLU A 380 -10.89 -11.98 -2.82
N GLY A 381 -9.59 -12.10 -2.51
CA GLY A 381 -8.55 -12.41 -3.49
C GLY A 381 -8.17 -11.25 -4.41
N LEU A 382 -8.59 -10.01 -4.12
CA LEU A 382 -8.14 -8.84 -4.89
C LEU A 382 -6.67 -8.53 -4.55
N LEU A 383 -5.78 -8.70 -5.53
CA LEU A 383 -4.34 -8.46 -5.37
C LEU A 383 -3.97 -7.02 -5.69
N ALA A 384 -4.53 -6.47 -6.77
CA ALA A 384 -4.27 -5.12 -7.22
C ALA A 384 -5.52 -4.52 -7.90
N HIS A 385 -5.74 -3.24 -7.68
CA HIS A 385 -6.85 -2.50 -8.30
C HIS A 385 -6.40 -1.08 -8.63
N TRP A 386 -6.45 -0.72 -9.92
CA TRP A 386 -6.05 0.58 -10.43
C TRP A 386 -7.26 1.30 -11.05
N ASP A 387 -7.65 2.41 -10.44
CA ASP A 387 -8.63 3.37 -10.98
C ASP A 387 -7.87 4.49 -11.69
N PHE A 388 -8.08 4.64 -13.00
CA PHE A 388 -7.38 5.63 -13.84
C PHE A 388 -8.03 7.02 -13.75
N SER A 389 -8.50 7.40 -12.55
CA SER A 389 -9.21 8.66 -12.26
C SER A 389 -8.39 9.71 -11.50
N SER A 390 -7.05 9.69 -11.59
CA SER A 390 -6.20 10.60 -10.80
C SER A 390 -6.54 12.09 -11.00
N GLY A 391 -6.84 12.52 -12.23
CA GLY A 391 -7.21 13.90 -12.55
C GLY A 391 -6.10 14.94 -12.31
N VAL A 392 -4.88 14.49 -12.04
CA VAL A 392 -3.67 15.29 -11.80
C VAL A 392 -2.49 14.73 -12.57
N SER A 393 -1.45 15.53 -12.78
CA SER A 393 -0.21 15.04 -13.38
C SER A 393 0.45 14.04 -12.43
N THR A 394 0.77 12.85 -12.92
CA THR A 394 1.27 11.73 -12.10
C THR A 394 2.18 10.81 -12.92
N ASP A 395 3.05 10.06 -12.27
CA ASP A 395 3.90 9.02 -12.89
C ASP A 395 3.44 7.58 -12.56
N HIS A 396 2.35 7.43 -11.82
CA HIS A 396 1.78 6.15 -11.44
C HIS A 396 0.26 6.26 -11.21
N ILE A 397 -0.41 5.10 -11.32
CA ILE A 397 -1.78 4.92 -10.84
C ILE A 397 -1.72 4.15 -9.52
N PRO A 398 -2.25 4.70 -8.41
CA PRO A 398 -2.19 4.04 -7.12
C PRO A 398 -2.94 2.71 -7.11
N ASP A 399 -2.42 1.74 -6.37
CA ASP A 399 -3.18 0.56 -6.00
C ASP A 399 -4.15 0.89 -4.86
N ILE A 400 -5.44 0.75 -5.16
CA ILE A 400 -6.57 0.99 -4.25
C ILE A 400 -7.27 -0.30 -3.83
N SER A 401 -6.61 -1.46 -3.97
CA SER A 401 -7.14 -2.76 -3.56
C SER A 401 -7.43 -2.85 -2.06
N GLY A 402 -6.71 -2.08 -1.24
CA GLY A 402 -6.72 -2.24 0.22
C GLY A 402 -6.10 -3.56 0.68
N GLY A 403 -5.39 -4.26 -0.21
CA GLY A 403 -4.73 -5.51 0.07
C GLY A 403 -3.51 -5.35 0.99
N LYS A 404 -2.93 -6.49 1.38
CA LYS A 404 -1.74 -6.56 2.24
C LYS A 404 -0.50 -5.88 1.62
N TYR A 405 -0.47 -5.79 0.30
CA TYR A 405 0.63 -5.25 -0.48
C TYR A 405 0.11 -4.08 -1.31
N ALA A 406 0.92 -3.02 -1.44
CA ALA A 406 0.65 -1.97 -2.41
C ALA A 406 1.43 -2.26 -3.69
N SER A 407 0.74 -2.32 -4.83
CA SER A 407 1.35 -2.51 -6.14
C SER A 407 0.95 -1.42 -7.12
N ASP A 408 1.41 -0.19 -6.88
CA ASP A 408 1.13 0.95 -7.77
C ASP A 408 1.58 0.65 -9.21
N LEU A 409 0.75 1.02 -10.19
CA LEU A 409 1.04 0.84 -11.60
C LEU A 409 1.92 2.00 -12.08
N LYS A 410 3.20 1.71 -12.36
CA LYS A 410 4.16 2.69 -12.87
C LYS A 410 3.86 2.99 -14.34
N LEU A 411 3.84 4.27 -14.72
CA LEU A 411 3.55 4.72 -16.10
C LEU A 411 4.84 4.95 -16.88
N SER A 412 4.83 4.58 -18.17
CA SER A 412 6.04 4.64 -19.01
C SER A 412 5.74 4.98 -20.48
N ASP A 413 6.76 5.54 -21.16
CA ASP A 413 6.68 5.99 -22.56
C ASP A 413 7.08 4.85 -23.52
N ALA A 414 6.09 4.32 -24.23
CA ALA A 414 6.22 3.26 -25.23
C ALA A 414 7.18 3.60 -26.38
N ARG A 415 7.38 4.88 -26.70
CA ARG A 415 8.18 5.32 -27.86
C ARG A 415 9.69 5.41 -27.56
N LYS A 416 10.13 5.19 -26.33
CA LYS A 416 11.55 5.25 -25.94
C LYS A 416 12.29 3.92 -26.21
N ASN A 417 12.29 3.47 -27.46
CA ASN A 417 12.96 2.24 -27.93
C ASN A 417 12.60 1.00 -27.10
N GLY A 418 11.36 0.92 -26.64
CA GLY A 418 10.90 -0.24 -25.89
C GLY A 418 11.24 -0.27 -24.40
N MET A 419 12.06 0.68 -23.92
CA MET A 419 12.54 0.70 -22.54
C MET A 419 11.46 1.19 -21.56
N TYR A 420 11.54 0.69 -20.33
CA TYR A 420 10.60 1.00 -19.24
C TYR A 420 11.03 2.24 -18.46
N TYR A 421 11.11 3.38 -19.16
CA TYR A 421 11.42 4.66 -18.52
C TYR A 421 10.19 5.24 -17.86
N PRO A 422 10.21 5.57 -16.56
CA PRO A 422 9.12 6.27 -15.91
C PRO A 422 8.76 7.56 -16.65
N MET A 423 7.47 7.85 -16.75
CA MET A 423 6.99 9.12 -17.32
C MET A 423 5.93 9.73 -16.43
N THR A 424 5.97 11.05 -16.28
CA THR A 424 4.84 11.80 -15.73
C THR A 424 3.83 12.07 -16.84
N VAL A 425 2.64 11.49 -16.73
CA VAL A 425 1.51 11.82 -17.59
C VAL A 425 0.91 13.17 -17.17
N PRO A 426 0.63 14.07 -18.11
CA PRO A 426 0.01 15.35 -17.80
C PRO A 426 -1.49 15.18 -17.52
N LYS A 427 -2.06 16.04 -16.66
CA LYS A 427 -3.47 15.94 -16.23
C LYS A 427 -4.47 15.97 -17.39
N GLU A 428 -4.12 16.58 -18.53
CA GLU A 428 -4.98 16.73 -19.70
C GLU A 428 -5.30 15.40 -20.41
N LEU A 429 -4.57 14.33 -20.09
CA LEU A 429 -4.85 12.98 -20.59
C LEU A 429 -5.85 12.21 -19.72
N PHE A 430 -6.24 12.76 -18.56
CA PHE A 430 -7.38 12.23 -17.81
C PHE A 430 -8.64 12.85 -18.39
N LEU A 431 -9.47 12.02 -19.01
CA LEU A 431 -10.69 12.42 -19.72
C LEU A 431 -11.92 12.03 -18.92
N THR A 432 -12.97 12.85 -18.94
CA THR A 432 -14.25 12.57 -18.25
C THR A 432 -15.09 11.51 -18.95
N GLU A 433 -14.60 10.98 -20.07
CA GLU A 433 -15.21 9.85 -20.75
C GLU A 433 -14.92 8.58 -19.96
N THR A 434 -15.96 7.90 -19.49
CA THR A 434 -15.85 6.72 -18.62
C THR A 434 -16.80 5.62 -19.06
N CYS A 435 -16.53 4.39 -18.63
CA CYS A 435 -17.43 3.25 -18.78
C CYS A 435 -18.86 3.62 -18.33
N GLU A 436 -19.82 3.40 -19.22
CA GLU A 436 -21.25 3.74 -19.05
C GLU A 436 -22.07 2.58 -18.45
#